data_AF-A0A2D7Z9G8-F1
#
_entry.id   AF-A0A2D7Z9G8-F1
#
_cell.length_a   1.000
_cell.length_b   1.000
_cell.length_c   1.000
_cell.angle_alpha   90.00
_cell.angle_beta   90.00
_cell.angle_gamma   90.00
#
_symmetry.space_group_name_H-M   'P 1'
#
loop_
_entity.id
_entity.type
_entity.pdbx_description
1 polymer ?
#
loop_
_entity_poly.entity_id
_entity_poly.type
_entity_poly.pdbx_seq_one_letter_code
_entity_poly.pdbx_strand_id
1 'polypeptide(L)' 'MLEDIKNNLSSGQGMTGQYDYCIFHGANAGELVNQVRAAMNNGWVPQGGVSVIAYRNDYGYFYQAMVKSE' A
#
# COMPACT_ATOMS: atom_id res chain seq x y z
N MET A 1 10.29 -23.36 1.23
CA MET A 1 10.22 -22.08 0.48
C MET A 1 9.12 -21.14 1.00
N LEU A 2 7.83 -21.53 1.00
CA LEU A 2 6.77 -20.70 1.61
C LEU A 2 6.85 -20.65 3.15
N GLU A 3 7.28 -21.74 3.79
CA GLU A 3 7.46 -21.79 5.24
C GLU A 3 8.69 -21.00 5.72
N ASP A 4 9.73 -20.90 4.88
CA ASP A 4 10.92 -20.09 5.19
C ASP A 4 10.62 -18.59 5.18
N ILE A 5 9.63 -18.14 4.40
CA ILE A 5 9.15 -16.75 4.41
C ILE A 5 8.41 -16.46 5.73
N LYS A 6 7.59 -17.39 6.22
CA LYS A 6 6.90 -17.24 7.52
C LYS A 6 7.89 -17.18 8.68
N ASN A 7 8.93 -18.02 8.65
CA ASN A 7 9.93 -18.08 9.72
C ASN A 7 10.88 -16.87 9.73
N ASN A 8 11.20 -16.29 8.56
CA ASN A 8 12.00 -15.06 8.48
C ASN A 8 11.20 -13.79 8.84
N LEU A 9 9.86 -13.83 8.76
CA LEU A 9 9.01 -12.76 9.26
C LEU A 9 8.89 -12.80 10.80
N SER A 10 8.97 -13.97 11.42
CA SER A 10 8.89 -14.12 12.89
C SER A 10 10.24 -13.98 13.60
N SER A 11 11.38 -14.09 12.89
CA SER A 11 12.72 -13.92 13.45
C SER A 11 13.35 -12.54 13.18
N GLY A 12 12.56 -11.57 12.71
CA GLY A 12 12.98 -10.19 12.52
C GLY A 12 13.25 -9.47 13.84
N GLN A 13 14.34 -9.83 14.52
CA GLN A 13 14.98 -8.96 15.50
C GLN A 13 15.44 -7.70 14.78
N GLY A 14 14.61 -6.65 14.83
CA GLY A 14 15.05 -5.30 14.49
C GLY A 14 14.07 -4.44 13.69
N MET A 15 12.81 -4.27 14.13
CA MET A 15 12.03 -3.04 13.88
C MET A 15 11.03 -2.85 15.02
N THR A 16 11.44 -2.14 16.09
CA THR A 16 10.56 -1.79 17.23
C THR A 16 9.64 -0.59 16.92
N GLY A 17 9.07 -0.55 15.71
CA GLY A 17 8.11 0.47 15.28
C GLY A 17 6.74 -0.16 15.10
N GLN A 18 5.70 0.44 15.69
CA GLN A 18 4.33 0.11 15.34
C GLN A 18 4.03 0.80 14.00
N TYR A 19 3.71 0.00 12.99
CA TYR A 19 3.40 0.49 11.64
C TYR A 19 1.92 0.25 11.34
N ASP A 20 1.21 1.32 11.02
CA ASP A 20 -0.11 1.23 10.41
C ASP A 20 0.02 0.98 8.91
N TYR A 21 -0.87 0.16 8.35
CA TYR A 21 -0.92 -0.13 6.91
C TYR A 21 -2.32 0.13 6.35
N CYS A 22 -2.40 0.64 5.13
CA CYS A 22 -3.66 0.72 4.40
C CYS A 22 -3.46 0.65 2.87
N ILE A 23 -4.55 0.42 2.15
CA ILE A 23 -4.59 0.42 0.68
C ILE A 23 -5.61 1.48 0.24
N PHE A 24 -5.15 2.46 -0.51
CA PHE A 24 -6.02 3.43 -1.18
C PHE A 24 -6.39 2.93 -2.57
N HIS A 25 -7.59 3.29 -3.04
CA HIS A 25 -8.05 2.91 -4.37
C HIS A 25 -8.80 4.03 -5.08
N GLY A 26 -8.71 4.09 -6.40
CA GLY A 26 -9.47 5.04 -7.23
C GLY A 26 -9.98 4.38 -8.51
N ALA A 27 -11.16 4.80 -8.98
CA ALA A 27 -11.74 4.34 -10.25
C ALA A 27 -10.99 4.91 -11.46
N ASN A 28 -10.13 5.89 -11.25
CA ASN A 28 -9.19 6.42 -12.22
C ASN A 28 -7.91 6.94 -11.52
N ALA A 29 -6.87 7.21 -12.31
CA ALA A 29 -5.59 7.67 -11.79
C ALA A 29 -5.68 9.01 -11.03
N GLY A 30 -6.54 9.94 -11.48
CA GLY A 30 -6.71 11.24 -10.83
C GLY A 30 -7.32 11.12 -9.43
N GLU A 31 -8.32 10.26 -9.29
CA GLU A 31 -8.93 9.95 -7.99
C GLU A 31 -7.91 9.34 -7.02
N LEU A 32 -7.13 8.34 -7.48
CA LEU A 32 -6.08 7.75 -6.64
C LEU A 32 -5.04 8.79 -6.22
N VAL A 33 -4.57 9.62 -7.15
CA VAL A 33 -3.56 10.66 -6.85
C VAL A 33 -4.07 11.63 -5.78
N ASN A 34 -5.34 12.03 -5.84
CA ASN A 34 -5.92 12.92 -4.83
C ASN A 34 -5.94 12.27 -3.44
N GLN A 35 -6.35 11.00 -3.34
CA GLN A 35 -6.36 10.26 -2.08
C GLN A 35 -4.95 10.05 -1.52
N VAL A 36 -3.99 9.64 -2.36
CA VAL A 36 -2.60 9.44 -1.95
C VAL A 36 -1.97 10.74 -1.47
N ARG A 37 -2.21 11.87 -2.16
CA ARG A 37 -1.73 13.19 -1.71
C ARG A 37 -2.31 13.58 -0.35
N ALA A 38 -3.61 13.38 -0.14
CA ALA A 38 -4.23 13.64 1.14
C ALA A 38 -3.65 12.75 2.26
N ALA A 39 -3.39 11.47 1.97
CA ALA A 39 -2.75 10.55 2.91
C ALA A 39 -1.31 10.97 3.24
N MET A 40 -0.52 11.37 2.24
CA MET A 40 0.85 11.86 2.43
C MET A 40 0.90 13.09 3.34
N ASN A 41 -0.05 14.02 3.19
CA ASN A 41 -0.18 15.16 4.09
C ASN A 41 -0.47 14.77 5.55
N ASN A 42 -1.00 13.56 5.78
CA ASN A 42 -1.28 13.00 7.10
C ASN A 42 -0.17 12.05 7.60
N GLY A 43 1.01 12.06 6.98
CA GLY A 43 2.18 11.28 7.40
C GLY A 43 2.23 9.85 6.86
N TRP A 44 1.38 9.49 5.89
CA TRP A 44 1.45 8.20 5.22
C TRP A 44 2.51 8.19 4.11
N VAL A 45 3.19 7.07 3.92
CA VAL A 45 4.25 6.89 2.93
C VAL A 45 3.88 5.77 1.95
N PRO A 46 3.84 6.04 0.63
CA PRO A 46 3.55 5.02 -0.37
C PRO A 46 4.62 3.94 -0.41
N GLN A 47 4.18 2.69 -0.51
CA GLN A 47 5.03 1.52 -0.62
C GLN A 47 4.99 0.93 -2.03
N GLY A 48 6.15 0.73 -2.63
CA GLY A 48 6.27 0.14 -3.96
C GLY A 48 5.60 0.97 -5.06
N GLY A 49 5.00 0.28 -6.03
CA GLY A 49 4.31 0.89 -7.16
C GLY A 49 2.77 0.79 -7.09
N VAL A 50 2.10 1.48 -8.01
CA VAL A 50 0.65 1.40 -8.18
C VAL A 50 0.28 0.10 -8.91
N SER A 51 -0.72 -0.60 -8.39
CA SER A 51 -1.32 -1.76 -9.07
C SER A 51 -2.61 -1.37 -9.76
N VAL A 52 -2.89 -1.95 -10.93
CA VAL A 52 -4.12 -1.69 -11.68
C VAL A 52 -4.85 -3.00 -11.92
N ILE A 53 -6.11 -3.07 -11.48
CA ILE A 53 -7.01 -4.18 -11.81
C ILE A 53 -7.97 -3.69 -12.89
N ALA A 54 -7.74 -4.13 -14.12
CA ALA A 54 -8.65 -3.87 -15.23
C ALA A 54 -9.91 -4.73 -15.09
N TYR A 55 -11.06 -4.08 -15.11
CA TYR A 55 -12.39 -4.68 -15.23
C TYR A 55 -12.89 -4.59 -16.68
N ARG A 56 -13.93 -5.35 -17.02
CA ARG A 56 -14.52 -5.34 -18.37
C ARG A 56 -14.94 -3.91 -18.76
N ASN A 57 -14.75 -3.56 -20.04
CA ASN A 57 -15.10 -2.28 -20.68
C ASN A 57 -14.18 -1.08 -20.30
N ASP A 58 -12.86 -1.26 -20.34
CA ASP A 58 -11.87 -0.17 -20.17
C ASP A 58 -11.88 0.56 -18.82
N TYR A 59 -12.62 0.04 -17.83
CA TYR A 59 -12.61 0.53 -16.46
C TYR A 59 -11.58 -0.25 -15.64
N GLY A 60 -10.64 0.44 -15.00
CA GLY A 60 -9.67 -0.17 -14.10
C GLY A 60 -9.64 0.53 -12.75
N TYR A 61 -9.53 -0.24 -11.68
CA TYR A 61 -9.27 0.31 -10.35
C TYR A 61 -7.76 0.37 -10.10
N PHE A 62 -7.30 1.53 -9.63
CA PHE A 62 -5.92 1.78 -9.26
C PHE A 62 -5.79 1.61 -7.76
N TYR A 63 -4.70 0.99 -7.30
CA TYR A 63 -4.44 0.72 -5.88
C TYR A 63 -3.04 1.16 -5.48
N GLN A 64 -2.91 1.77 -4.31
CA GLN A 64 -1.63 2.15 -3.70
C GLN A 64 -1.59 1.69 -2.24
N ALA A 65 -0.60 0.87 -1.90
CA ALA A 65 -0.31 0.52 -0.50
C ALA A 65 0.45 1.67 0.18
N MET A 66 0.10 1.96 1.43
CA MET A 66 0.72 3.01 2.23
C MET A 66 1.02 2.48 3.64
N VAL A 67 2.05 3.03 4.27
CA VAL A 67 2.38 2.78 5.68
C VAL A 67 2.52 4.09 6.43
N LYS A 68 2.28 4.06 7.74
CA LYS A 68 2.57 5.18 8.64
C LYS A 68 3.28 4.62 9.86
N SER A 69 4.43 5.20 10.20
CA SER A 69 5.07 4.95 11.50
C SER A 69 4.36 5.81 12.53
N GLU A 70 4.02 5.22 13.66
CA GLU A 70 3.80 5.99 14.89
C GLU A 70 5.12 6.53 15.43
#